data_AF-A0A841BGG9-F1
#
_entry.id   AF-A0A841BGG9-F1
#
_cell.length_a   1.000
_cell.length_b   1.000
_cell.length_c   1.000
_cell.angle_alpha   90.00
_cell.angle_beta   90.00
_cell.angle_gamma   90.00
#
_symmetry.space_group_name_H-M   'P 1'
#
loop_
_entity.id
_entity.type
_entity.pdbx_description
1 polymer ?
#
loop_
_entity_poly.entity_id
_entity_poly.type
_entity_poly.pdbx_seq_one_letter_code
_entity_poly.pdbx_strand_id
1 'polypeptide(L)'
;MVFPLARAGAPAHADMPPEVRDLYEEAAAVTPISRRAGAALARATVERLIKHLDAGAPANARLDDRIALLHGRISTPLQQLLDIVRVLGNDMLHVDEQPGDLAVIALDEDQGPGVIELVLRAANDLVDELVTRPRTTSSLWAHLSPGTQQNIRAKQTRLGVEVPAPTDESTPVPPSPSAN
;
A
#
# COMPACT_ATOMS: atom_id res chain seq x y z
N MET A 1 -36.37 2.19 6.60
CA MET A 1 -35.27 1.22 6.38
C MET A 1 -34.06 2.00 5.94
N VAL A 2 -32.97 1.98 6.71
CA VAL A 2 -31.68 2.54 6.27
C VAL A 2 -30.93 1.38 5.61
N PHE A 3 -30.85 1.38 4.29
CA PHE A 3 -30.01 0.44 3.56
C PHE A 3 -28.55 0.84 3.78
N PRO A 4 -27.59 -0.12 3.91
CA PRO A 4 -26.19 0.23 3.93
C PRO A 4 -25.84 0.95 2.62
N LEU A 5 -25.13 2.07 2.71
CA LEU A 5 -24.58 2.69 1.52
C LEU A 5 -23.72 1.67 0.79
N ALA A 6 -23.87 1.59 -0.53
CA ALA A 6 -22.93 0.86 -1.37
C ALA A 6 -21.53 1.39 -1.08
N ARG A 7 -20.53 0.50 -1.11
CA ARG A 7 -19.12 0.85 -0.92
C ARG A 7 -18.33 0.24 -2.06
N ALA A 8 -17.31 0.96 -2.53
CA ALA A 8 -16.40 0.45 -3.54
C ALA A 8 -15.36 -0.47 -2.91
N GLY A 9 -15.17 -1.64 -3.50
CA GLY A 9 -14.06 -2.53 -3.20
C GLY A 9 -14.15 -3.28 -1.88
N ALA A 10 -13.01 -3.84 -1.49
CA ALA A 10 -12.86 -4.59 -0.23
C ALA A 10 -12.77 -3.63 0.98
N PRO A 11 -13.03 -4.11 2.21
CA PRO A 11 -12.74 -3.32 3.42
C PRO A 11 -11.25 -3.00 3.53
N ALA A 12 -10.90 -1.93 4.25
CA ALA A 12 -9.52 -1.59 4.51
C ALA A 12 -8.80 -2.71 5.29
N HIS A 13 -7.51 -2.90 4.99
CA HIS A 13 -6.68 -3.86 5.68
C HIS A 13 -6.61 -3.55 7.19
N ALA A 14 -6.70 -4.58 8.05
CA ALA A 14 -6.74 -4.40 9.52
C ALA A 14 -5.50 -3.71 10.09
N ASP A 15 -4.33 -4.04 9.55
CA ASP A 15 -3.04 -3.44 9.93
C ASP A 15 -2.73 -2.09 9.23
N MET A 16 -3.71 -1.50 8.53
CA MET A 16 -3.54 -0.18 7.91
C MET A 16 -3.46 0.90 9.01
N PRO A 17 -2.55 1.89 8.91
CA PRO A 17 -2.47 2.98 9.88
C PRO A 17 -3.82 3.69 10.03
N PRO A 18 -4.26 4.06 11.25
CA PRO A 18 -5.61 4.57 11.50
C PRO A 18 -5.99 5.76 10.60
N GLU A 19 -5.12 6.74 10.46
CA GLU A 19 -5.38 7.92 9.63
C GLU A 19 -5.45 7.62 8.12
N VAL A 20 -4.76 6.58 7.65
CA VAL A 20 -4.85 6.12 6.26
C VAL A 20 -6.13 5.32 6.08
N ARG A 21 -6.48 4.48 7.06
CA ARG A 21 -7.69 3.68 7.07
C ARG A 21 -8.94 4.54 7.01
N ASP A 22 -8.99 5.62 7.79
CA ASP A 22 -10.14 6.52 7.77
C ASP A 22 -10.33 7.15 6.39
N LEU A 23 -9.24 7.56 5.74
CA LEU A 23 -9.26 8.10 4.38
C LEU A 23 -9.66 7.05 3.33
N TYR A 24 -9.21 5.79 3.50
CA TYR A 24 -9.62 4.65 2.67
C TYR A 24 -11.13 4.43 2.76
N GLU A 25 -11.64 4.35 3.99
CA GLU A 25 -13.04 4.04 4.26
C GLU A 25 -13.97 5.16 3.77
N GLU A 26 -13.49 6.41 3.83
CA GLU A 26 -14.14 7.57 3.20
C GLU A 26 -14.14 7.44 1.67
N ALA A 27 -13.00 7.13 1.05
CA ALA A 27 -12.92 6.91 -0.39
C ALA A 27 -13.90 5.82 -0.86
N ALA A 28 -13.95 4.69 -0.17
CA ALA A 28 -14.86 3.58 -0.45
C ALA A 28 -16.34 3.99 -0.33
N ALA A 29 -16.69 4.83 0.64
CA ALA A 29 -18.06 5.31 0.85
C ALA A 29 -18.48 6.43 -0.12
N VAL A 30 -17.55 7.29 -0.51
CA VAL A 30 -17.81 8.43 -1.41
C VAL A 30 -17.88 7.98 -2.87
N THR A 31 -17.15 6.92 -3.26
CA THR A 31 -17.06 6.46 -4.65
C THR A 31 -18.42 6.27 -5.33
N PRO A 32 -19.43 5.63 -4.71
CA PRO A 32 -20.75 5.48 -5.32
C PRO A 32 -21.56 6.77 -5.42
N ILE A 33 -21.19 7.80 -4.65
CA ILE A 33 -21.82 9.12 -4.64
C ILE A 33 -21.15 10.04 -5.67
N SER A 34 -19.82 10.03 -5.71
CA SER A 34 -19.01 10.81 -6.63
C SER A 34 -17.72 10.06 -6.95
N ARG A 35 -17.63 9.50 -8.17
CA ARG A 35 -16.44 8.80 -8.65
C ARG A 35 -15.21 9.70 -8.63
N ARG A 36 -15.35 10.96 -9.03
CA ARG A 36 -14.25 11.92 -9.03
C ARG A 36 -13.72 12.18 -7.62
N ALA A 37 -14.61 12.37 -6.65
CA ALA A 37 -14.19 12.56 -5.25
C ALA A 37 -13.60 11.27 -4.67
N GLY A 38 -14.24 10.12 -4.93
CA GLY A 38 -13.74 8.81 -4.51
C GLY A 38 -12.35 8.49 -5.05
N ALA A 39 -12.10 8.77 -6.33
CA ALA A 39 -10.80 8.59 -6.96
C ALA A 39 -9.73 9.52 -6.36
N ALA A 40 -10.07 10.79 -6.10
CA ALA A 40 -9.16 11.73 -5.44
C ALA A 40 -8.79 11.27 -4.02
N LEU A 41 -9.76 10.78 -3.24
CA LEU A 41 -9.55 10.24 -1.90
C LEU A 41 -8.75 8.92 -1.93
N ALA A 42 -9.05 8.03 -2.88
CA ALA A 42 -8.31 6.77 -3.05
C ALA A 42 -6.83 7.02 -3.39
N ARG A 43 -6.56 7.99 -4.27
CA ARG A 43 -5.18 8.42 -4.57
C ARG A 43 -4.50 9.00 -3.33
N ALA A 44 -5.17 9.89 -2.62
CA ALA A 44 -4.65 10.49 -1.39
C ALA A 44 -4.35 9.41 -0.32
N THR A 45 -5.16 8.35 -0.26
CA THR A 45 -4.95 7.18 0.61
C THR A 45 -3.64 6.48 0.28
N VAL A 46 -3.41 6.13 -0.99
CA VAL A 46 -2.16 5.49 -1.43
C VAL A 46 -0.95 6.39 -1.17
N GLU A 47 -1.06 7.69 -1.49
CA GLU A 47 0.01 8.66 -1.22
C GLU A 47 0.35 8.76 0.27
N ARG A 48 -0.67 8.87 1.13
CA ARG A 48 -0.49 8.95 2.59
C ARG A 48 0.12 7.66 3.13
N LEU A 49 -0.32 6.51 2.62
CA LEU A 49 0.24 5.21 3.00
C LEU A 49 1.72 5.10 2.63
N ILE A 50 2.09 5.46 1.41
CA ILE A 50 3.49 5.41 0.97
C ILE A 50 4.36 6.34 1.81
N LYS A 51 3.88 7.55 2.15
CA LYS A 51 4.60 8.46 3.06
C LYS A 51 4.81 7.86 4.45
N HIS A 52 3.88 7.05 4.94
CA HIS A 52 4.01 6.31 6.20
C HIS A 52 5.03 5.18 6.12
N LEU A 53 4.98 4.38 5.05
CA LEU A 53 5.85 3.22 4.87
C LEU A 53 7.29 3.60 4.52
N ASP A 54 7.50 4.81 4.01
CA ASP A 54 8.79 5.37 3.61
C ASP A 54 9.10 6.67 4.37
N ALA A 55 9.03 6.58 5.70
CA ALA A 55 9.33 7.70 6.61
C ALA A 55 10.81 8.15 6.54
N GLY A 56 11.70 7.32 5.98
CA GLY A 56 13.12 7.64 5.77
C GLY A 56 13.42 8.42 4.48
N ALA A 57 12.47 8.52 3.55
CA ALA A 57 12.65 9.30 2.34
C ALA A 57 12.71 10.81 2.62
N PRO A 58 13.44 11.58 1.80
CA PRO A 58 13.54 13.03 1.93
C PRO A 58 12.15 13.68 2.08
N ALA A 59 12.04 14.67 2.96
CA ALA A 59 10.77 15.38 3.20
C ALA A 59 10.15 15.96 1.92
N ASN A 60 10.99 16.25 0.91
CA ASN A 60 10.61 16.86 -0.35
C ASN A 60 10.47 15.84 -1.51
N ALA A 61 10.64 14.54 -1.24
CA ALA A 61 10.56 13.51 -2.27
C ALA A 61 9.14 13.46 -2.85
N ARG A 62 9.03 13.51 -4.18
CA ARG A 62 7.75 13.42 -4.88
C ARG A 62 7.17 12.02 -4.71
N LEU A 63 5.86 11.87 -4.89
CA LEU A 63 5.21 10.57 -4.82
C LEU A 63 5.85 9.56 -5.79
N ASP A 64 6.21 10.02 -6.99
CA ASP A 64 6.89 9.21 -8.01
C ASP A 64 8.23 8.65 -7.52
N ASP A 65 9.04 9.49 -6.85
CA ASP A 65 10.32 9.07 -6.28
C ASP A 65 10.10 8.03 -5.17
N ARG A 66 9.10 8.24 -4.31
CA ARG A 66 8.76 7.32 -3.22
C ARG A 66 8.26 5.98 -3.74
N ILE A 67 7.45 5.95 -4.80
CA ILE A 67 7.02 4.70 -5.46
C ILE A 67 8.24 3.98 -6.05
N ALA A 68 9.15 4.71 -6.70
CA ALA A 68 10.39 4.12 -7.22
C ALA A 68 11.27 3.54 -6.10
N LEU A 69 11.28 4.13 -4.90
CA LEU A 69 11.99 3.60 -3.73
C LEU A 69 11.36 2.32 -3.15
N LEU A 70 10.10 2.02 -3.48
CA LEU A 70 9.48 0.73 -3.15
C LEU A 70 9.92 -0.39 -4.11
N HIS A 71 10.60 -0.05 -5.21
CA HIS A 71 11.09 -1.03 -6.18
C HIS A 71 12.07 -2.01 -5.50
N GLY A 72 11.69 -3.30 -5.48
CA GLY A 72 12.44 -4.38 -4.83
C GLY A 72 12.00 -4.71 -3.40
N ARG A 73 11.15 -3.88 -2.78
CA ARG A 73 10.51 -4.17 -1.48
C ARG A 73 9.13 -4.83 -1.63
N ILE A 74 8.50 -4.64 -2.78
CA ILE A 74 7.19 -5.20 -3.14
C ILE A 74 7.27 -6.04 -4.42
N SER A 75 6.29 -6.90 -4.61
CA SER A 75 6.16 -7.78 -5.76
C SER A 75 6.04 -7.01 -7.08
N THR A 76 6.55 -7.59 -8.17
CA THR A 76 6.47 -6.98 -9.51
C THR A 76 5.02 -6.66 -9.93
N PRO A 77 4.01 -7.52 -9.69
CA PRO A 77 2.62 -7.18 -10.01
C PRO A 77 2.11 -5.97 -9.23
N LEU A 78 2.46 -5.84 -7.94
CA LEU A 78 2.04 -4.69 -7.14
C LEU A 78 2.72 -3.38 -7.60
N GLN A 79 3.98 -3.45 -8.04
CA GLN A 79 4.66 -2.29 -8.62
C GLN A 79 3.97 -1.82 -9.91
N GLN A 80 3.69 -2.74 -10.84
CA GLN A 80 2.97 -2.42 -12.07
C GLN A 80 1.58 -1.82 -11.77
N LEU A 81 0.92 -2.33 -10.73
CA LEU A 81 -0.34 -1.80 -10.28
C LEU A 81 -0.21 -0.35 -9.78
N LEU A 82 0.80 -0.05 -8.97
CA LEU A 82 1.07 1.31 -8.50
C LEU A 82 1.43 2.26 -9.64
N ASP A 83 2.15 1.79 -10.66
CA ASP A 83 2.43 2.57 -11.86
C ASP A 83 1.17 2.92 -12.64
N ILE A 84 0.23 1.97 -12.77
CA ILE A 84 -1.09 2.22 -13.37
C ILE A 84 -1.85 3.28 -12.57
N VAL A 85 -1.89 3.15 -11.23
CA VAL A 85 -2.53 4.13 -10.34
C VAL A 85 -1.91 5.53 -10.46
N ARG A 86 -0.58 5.59 -10.62
CA ARG A 86 0.18 6.84 -10.80
C ARG A 86 -0.23 7.56 -12.07
N VAL A 87 -0.19 6.86 -13.21
CA VAL A 87 -0.61 7.38 -14.52
C VAL A 87 -2.06 7.85 -14.45
N LEU A 88 -2.94 6.98 -13.96
CA LEU A 88 -4.37 7.27 -13.84
C LEU A 88 -4.64 8.57 -13.07
N GLY A 89 -4.07 8.70 -11.87
CA GLY A 89 -4.40 9.85 -11.04
C GLY A 89 -3.72 11.14 -11.50
N ASN A 90 -2.66 11.07 -12.32
CA ASN A 90 -2.13 12.25 -13.01
C ASN A 90 -3.14 12.72 -14.08
N ASP A 91 -3.65 11.77 -14.87
CA ASP A 91 -4.62 12.03 -15.94
C ASP A 91 -5.98 12.52 -15.39
N MET A 92 -6.40 12.07 -14.21
CA MET A 92 -7.66 12.52 -13.59
C MET A 92 -7.64 13.97 -13.06
N LEU A 93 -6.46 14.50 -12.73
CA LEU A 93 -6.30 15.83 -12.13
C LEU A 93 -5.94 16.90 -13.17
N HIS A 94 -5.66 16.52 -14.42
CA HIS A 94 -5.38 17.44 -15.52
C HIS A 94 -6.60 17.51 -16.43
N VAL A 95 -7.47 18.50 -16.15
CA VAL A 95 -8.79 18.70 -16.79
C VAL A 95 -8.68 19.44 -18.13
N ASP A 96 -7.54 20.06 -18.43
CA ASP A 96 -7.42 21.07 -19.50
C ASP A 96 -6.93 20.52 -20.85
N GLU A 97 -6.38 19.31 -20.91
CA GLU A 97 -5.99 18.66 -22.17
C GLU A 97 -6.40 17.17 -22.11
N GLN A 98 -7.00 16.69 -23.21
CA GLN A 98 -7.56 15.35 -23.42
C GLN A 98 -7.19 14.29 -22.35
N PRO A 99 -8.16 13.80 -21.54
CA PRO A 99 -7.87 12.77 -20.55
C PRO A 99 -7.28 11.54 -21.23
N GLY A 100 -6.16 11.03 -20.71
CA GLY A 100 -5.55 9.79 -21.19
C GLY A 100 -6.54 8.63 -21.12
N ASP A 101 -6.33 7.59 -21.94
CA ASP A 101 -7.26 6.45 -22.09
C ASP A 101 -7.70 5.85 -20.76
N LEU A 102 -6.81 5.82 -19.75
CA LEU A 102 -7.11 5.30 -18.42
C LEU A 102 -8.02 6.23 -17.59
N ALA A 103 -7.87 7.55 -17.68
CA ALA A 103 -8.77 8.49 -17.01
C ALA A 103 -10.18 8.45 -17.62
N VAL A 104 -10.28 8.26 -18.93
CA VAL A 104 -11.58 8.03 -19.61
C VAL A 104 -12.27 6.80 -19.03
N ILE A 105 -11.56 5.67 -18.95
CA ILE A 105 -12.08 4.42 -18.38
C ILE A 105 -12.50 4.60 -16.91
N ALA A 106 -11.74 5.38 -16.14
CA ALA A 106 -12.00 5.52 -14.72
C ALA A 106 -13.15 6.49 -14.36
N LEU A 107 -13.46 7.42 -15.27
CA LEU A 107 -14.61 8.33 -15.13
C LEU A 107 -15.88 7.77 -15.77
N ASP A 108 -15.74 6.76 -16.63
CA ASP A 108 -16.83 5.99 -17.24
C ASP A 108 -17.80 5.41 -16.18
N GLU A 109 -19.08 5.29 -16.55
CA GLU A 109 -20.11 4.78 -15.63
C GLU A 109 -20.04 3.27 -15.42
N ASP A 110 -19.62 2.52 -16.44
CA ASP A 110 -19.56 1.06 -16.40
C ASP A 110 -18.19 0.56 -15.92
N GLN A 111 -17.10 1.19 -16.38
CA GLN A 111 -15.73 0.76 -16.07
C GLN A 111 -15.11 1.50 -14.87
N GLY A 112 -15.59 2.70 -14.55
CA GLY A 112 -15.02 3.57 -13.53
C GLY A 112 -14.93 3.00 -12.11
N PRO A 113 -16.00 2.34 -11.61
CA PRO A 113 -15.95 1.67 -10.30
C PRO A 113 -14.79 0.68 -10.18
N GLY A 114 -14.55 -0.12 -11.23
CA GLY A 114 -13.47 -1.11 -11.24
C GLY A 114 -12.09 -0.49 -11.10
N VAL A 115 -11.89 0.73 -11.60
CA VAL A 115 -10.60 1.43 -11.49
C VAL A 115 -10.36 1.97 -10.09
N ILE A 116 -11.36 2.57 -9.43
CA ILE A 116 -11.18 3.08 -8.06
C ILE A 116 -10.98 1.91 -7.09
N GLU A 117 -11.70 0.81 -7.29
CA GLU A 117 -11.49 -0.44 -6.56
C GLU A 117 -10.08 -0.98 -6.74
N LEU A 118 -9.49 -0.82 -7.92
CA LEU A 118 -8.11 -1.20 -8.19
C LEU A 118 -7.12 -0.37 -7.36
N VAL A 119 -7.35 0.94 -7.20
CA VAL A 119 -6.52 1.82 -6.35
C VAL A 119 -6.62 1.41 -4.88
N LEU A 120 -7.85 1.18 -4.40
CA LEU A 120 -8.09 0.73 -3.03
C LEU A 120 -7.48 -0.67 -2.79
N ARG A 121 -7.55 -1.56 -3.77
CA ARG A 121 -6.84 -2.84 -3.71
C ARG A 121 -5.33 -2.65 -3.59
N ALA A 122 -4.73 -1.75 -4.37
CA ALA A 122 -3.31 -1.47 -4.29
C ALA A 122 -2.88 -1.00 -2.88
N ALA A 123 -3.71 -0.18 -2.22
CA ALA A 123 -3.46 0.23 -0.83
C ALA A 123 -3.50 -0.96 0.14
N ASN A 124 -4.45 -1.88 -0.01
CA ASN A 124 -4.51 -3.10 0.81
C ASN A 124 -3.32 -4.04 0.56
N ASP A 125 -2.97 -4.26 -0.71
CA ASP A 125 -1.85 -5.12 -1.10
C ASP A 125 -0.51 -4.54 -0.59
N LEU A 126 -0.35 -3.21 -0.58
CA LEU A 126 0.79 -2.52 0.04
C LEU A 126 0.91 -2.83 1.54
N VAL A 127 -0.20 -2.76 2.29
CA VAL A 127 -0.19 -3.09 3.72
C VAL A 127 0.14 -4.57 3.93
N ASP A 128 -0.46 -5.47 3.13
CA ASP A 128 -0.19 -6.90 3.24
C ASP A 128 1.30 -7.21 3.01
N GLU A 129 1.86 -6.75 1.89
CA GLU A 129 3.24 -7.07 1.50
C GLU A 129 4.30 -6.41 2.39
N LEU A 130 4.09 -5.16 2.82
CA LEU A 130 5.12 -4.40 3.55
C LEU A 130 4.95 -4.40 5.07
N VAL A 131 3.77 -4.76 5.58
CA VAL A 131 3.48 -4.71 7.03
C VAL A 131 3.09 -6.08 7.56
N THR A 132 2.15 -6.77 6.91
CA THR A 132 1.58 -8.03 7.43
C THR A 132 2.47 -9.23 7.21
N ARG A 133 2.90 -9.45 5.96
CA ARG A 133 3.78 -10.58 5.62
C ARG A 133 5.12 -10.52 6.33
N PRO A 134 5.83 -9.37 6.42
CA PRO A 134 7.11 -9.32 7.11
C PRO A 134 6.96 -9.62 8.60
N ARG A 135 5.97 -9.01 9.27
CA ARG A 135 5.68 -9.27 10.70
C ARG A 135 5.32 -10.72 10.96
N THR A 136 4.44 -11.29 10.15
CA THR A 136 4.01 -12.69 10.30
C THR A 136 5.19 -13.64 10.08
N THR A 137 5.98 -13.40 9.04
CA THR A 137 7.18 -14.20 8.72
C THR A 137 8.22 -14.11 9.82
N SER A 138 8.52 -12.90 10.33
CA SER A 138 9.46 -12.71 11.43
C SER A 138 8.99 -13.39 12.71
N SER A 139 7.70 -13.31 13.04
CA SER A 139 7.12 -14.00 14.19
C SER A 139 7.29 -15.52 14.06
N LEU A 140 6.91 -16.10 12.91
CA LEU A 140 7.08 -17.54 12.68
C LEU A 140 8.56 -17.96 12.68
N TRP A 141 9.45 -17.12 12.15
CA TRP A 141 10.89 -17.37 12.18
C TRP A 141 11.45 -17.37 13.61
N ALA A 142 10.97 -16.48 14.47
CA ALA A 142 11.38 -16.41 15.88
C ALA A 142 11.01 -17.67 16.68
N HIS A 143 10.01 -18.44 16.24
CA HIS A 143 9.67 -19.73 16.86
C HIS A 143 10.67 -20.85 16.50
N LEU A 144 11.54 -20.66 15.52
CA LEU A 144 12.58 -21.64 15.18
C LEU A 144 13.71 -21.59 16.21
N SER A 145 14.20 -22.76 16.64
CA SER A 145 15.34 -22.84 17.57
C SER A 145 16.60 -22.18 16.98
N PRO A 146 17.49 -21.60 17.81
CA PRO A 146 18.72 -20.97 17.32
C PRO A 146 19.59 -21.91 16.47
N GLY A 147 19.66 -23.19 16.83
CA GLY A 147 20.39 -24.22 16.07
C GLY A 147 19.78 -24.48 14.69
N THR A 148 18.45 -24.51 14.58
CA THR A 148 17.75 -24.64 13.29
C THR A 148 18.02 -23.42 12.40
N GLN A 149 17.95 -22.21 12.96
CA GLN A 149 18.22 -20.97 12.22
C GLN A 149 19.67 -20.95 11.69
N GLN A 150 20.64 -21.35 12.51
CA GLN A 150 22.05 -21.40 12.12
C GLN A 150 22.30 -22.44 11.02
N ASN A 151 21.68 -23.61 11.08
CA ASN A 151 21.77 -24.65 10.05
C ASN A 151 21.20 -24.18 8.71
N ILE A 152 20.07 -23.47 8.72
CA ILE A 152 19.47 -22.90 7.49
C ILE A 152 20.40 -21.87 6.88
N ARG A 153 20.94 -20.94 7.68
CA ARG A 153 21.89 -19.91 7.20
C ARG A 153 23.18 -20.52 6.64
N ALA A 154 23.73 -21.54 7.30
CA ALA A 154 24.91 -22.26 6.82
C ALA A 154 24.65 -22.95 5.47
N LYS A 155 23.46 -23.55 5.30
CA LYS A 155 23.05 -24.16 4.04
C LYS A 155 22.89 -23.12 2.91
N GLN A 156 22.28 -21.97 3.20
CA GLN A 156 22.12 -20.87 2.23
C GLN A 156 23.47 -20.31 1.79
N THR A 157 24.39 -20.08 2.74
CA THR A 157 25.76 -19.64 2.48
C THR A 157 26.50 -20.64 1.57
N ARG A 158 26.37 -21.94 1.84
CA ARG A 158 26.96 -23.01 1.00
C ARG A 158 26.42 -23.01 -0.43
N LEU A 159 25.17 -22.59 -0.62
CA LEU A 159 24.50 -22.53 -1.92
C LEU A 159 24.71 -21.18 -2.64
N GLY A 160 25.48 -20.25 -2.06
CA GLY A 160 25.70 -18.92 -2.64
C GLY A 160 24.46 -18.02 -2.64
N VAL A 161 23.47 -18.32 -1.81
CA VAL A 161 22.28 -17.46 -1.63
C VAL A 161 22.64 -16.36 -0.62
N GLU A 162 22.51 -15.11 -1.04
CA GLU A 162 22.77 -13.95 -0.19
C GLU A 162 21.74 -13.94 0.96
N VAL A 163 22.22 -14.12 2.19
CA VAL A 163 21.37 -14.15 3.38
C VAL A 163 21.28 -12.73 3.92
N PRO A 164 20.08 -12.11 3.96
CA PRO A 164 19.94 -10.79 4.56
C PRO A 164 20.40 -10.83 6.03
N ALA A 165 21.14 -9.81 6.45
CA ALA A 165 21.66 -9.69 7.81
C ALA A 165 20.54 -9.84 8.86
N PRO A 166 20.82 -10.41 10.04
CA PRO A 166 19.84 -10.45 11.12
C PRO A 166 19.34 -9.03 11.39
N THR A 167 18.03 -8.81 11.27
CA THR A 167 17.39 -7.56 11.67
C THR A 167 17.66 -7.39 13.16
N ASP A 168 18.52 -6.42 13.50
CA ASP A 168 18.92 -6.16 14.87
C ASP A 168 17.70 -5.63 15.65
N GLU A 169 17.07 -6.51 16.43
CA GLU A 169 15.96 -6.20 17.35
C GLU A 169 16.38 -5.27 18.51
N SER A 170 17.57 -4.67 18.45
CA SER A 170 18.07 -3.70 19.44
C SER A 170 17.58 -2.26 19.21
N THR A 171 16.83 -1.97 18.15
CA THR A 171 16.23 -0.63 18.01
C THR A 171 14.91 -0.59 18.78
N PRO A 172 14.80 0.17 19.89
CA PRO A 172 13.57 0.19 20.68
C PRO A 172 12.45 0.77 19.83
N VAL A 173 11.37 0.01 19.68
CA VAL A 173 10.08 0.53 19.23
C VAL A 173 9.74 1.69 20.17
N PRO A 174 9.57 2.93 19.67
CA PRO A 174 9.17 4.04 20.53
C PRO A 174 7.83 3.66 21.19
N PRO A 175 7.67 3.90 22.52
CA PRO A 175 6.44 3.53 23.19
C PRO A 175 5.27 4.24 22.51
N SER A 176 4.23 3.46 22.18
CA SER A 176 2.95 3.98 21.70
C SER A 176 2.51 5.14 22.60
N PRO A 177 2.09 6.29 22.04
CA PRO A 177 1.57 7.37 22.87
C PRO A 177 0.38 6.83 23.65
N SER A 178 0.53 6.79 24.97
CA SER A 178 -0.55 6.42 25.87
C SER A 178 -1.69 7.41 25.65
N ALA A 179 -2.86 6.87 25.30
CA ALA A 179 -4.10 7.64 25.29
C ALA A 179 -4.30 8.20 26.71
N ASN A 180 -4.40 9.52 26.78
CA ASN A 180 -4.77 10.27 27.97
C ASN A 180 -5.92 11.22 27.57
#